data_AF-A0A5N5CXL6-F1
#
_entry.id   AF-A0A5N5CXL6-F1
#
_cell.length_a   1.000
_cell.length_b   1.000
_cell.length_c   1.000
_cell.angle_alpha   90.00
_cell.angle_beta   90.00
_cell.angle_gamma   90.00
#
_symmetry.space_group_name_H-M   'P 1'
#
loop_
_entity.id
_entity.type
_entity.pdbx_description
1 polymer ?
#
loop_
_entity_poly.entity_id
_entity_poly.type
_entity_poly.pdbx_seq_one_letter_code
_entity_poly.pdbx_strand_id
1 'polypeptide(L)'
;MPLGLGEQPAVTPGSPDILCIAIRNLSMYLRDLRLEDLRVSPELFWPTVEQQRQQPASGPTPQPLWPHLETLYLNFEPVDSYGRFYADPIPEELAYNATQNTPVESIKRALPRRQCGLHQLIAAAGRAIFQGGMPRLQMMLLEIEARGLQVMLNFDGDERGNGGNFRLEWLSQPPVVWTDEVLEAWGLDWRMCEVGEEGWVIEEGTVVKQAAWSLVADLVPWR
;
A
#
# COMPACT_ATOMS: atom_id res chain seq x y z
N MET A 1 7.40 19.92 -31.92
CA MET A 1 6.21 20.23 -31.10
C MET A 1 6.23 19.30 -29.90
N PRO A 2 6.22 19.80 -28.66
CA PRO A 2 6.19 18.94 -27.48
C PRO A 2 4.80 18.29 -27.38
N LEU A 3 4.77 16.96 -27.32
CA LEU A 3 3.56 16.20 -27.04
C LEU A 3 3.15 16.50 -25.59
N GLY A 4 2.06 17.25 -25.44
CA GLY A 4 1.46 17.55 -24.15
C GLY A 4 0.87 16.28 -23.55
N LEU A 5 1.66 15.58 -22.73
CA LEU A 5 1.16 14.65 -21.71
C LEU A 5 0.63 15.43 -20.50
N GLY A 6 -0.22 16.42 -20.80
CA GLY A 6 -0.84 17.34 -19.87
C GLY A 6 -2.33 17.09 -19.73
N GLU A 7 -2.78 15.86 -19.88
CA GLU A 7 -4.09 15.47 -19.34
C GLU A 7 -3.82 14.77 -18.01
N GLN A 8 -3.61 15.60 -16.97
CA GLN A 8 -4.08 15.21 -15.66
C GLN A 8 -5.55 14.82 -15.84
N PRO A 9 -6.00 13.63 -15.38
CA PRO A 9 -7.43 13.37 -15.33
C PRO A 9 -8.09 14.57 -14.66
N ALA A 10 -9.25 15.01 -15.15
CA ALA A 10 -10.00 16.11 -14.55
C ALA A 10 -10.35 15.72 -13.11
N VAL A 11 -9.45 15.98 -12.17
CA VAL A 11 -9.64 15.75 -10.75
C VAL A 11 -10.60 16.83 -10.32
N THR A 12 -11.86 16.47 -10.10
CA THR A 12 -12.76 17.28 -9.30
C THR A 12 -12.08 17.48 -7.94
N PRO A 13 -11.70 18.71 -7.56
CA PRO A 13 -11.10 18.93 -6.26
C PRO A 13 -12.16 18.72 -5.18
N GLY A 14 -11.82 17.90 -4.17
CA GLY A 14 -12.24 18.17 -2.80
C GLY A 14 -13.62 17.69 -2.35
N SER A 15 -14.09 16.50 -2.74
CA SER A 15 -15.03 15.80 -1.85
C SER A 15 -14.22 14.97 -0.85
N PRO A 16 -14.46 15.08 0.48
CA PRO A 16 -13.87 14.17 1.45
C PRO A 16 -14.21 12.73 1.07
N ASP A 17 -13.37 11.77 1.48
CA ASP A 17 -13.55 10.34 1.23
C ASP A 17 -14.81 9.83 1.98
N ILE A 18 -15.99 10.08 1.40
CA ILE A 18 -17.30 9.77 1.98
C ILE A 18 -17.42 8.28 2.27
N LEU A 19 -16.76 7.43 1.48
CA LEU A 19 -16.74 5.99 1.70
C LEU A 19 -15.95 5.65 2.96
N CYS A 20 -14.73 6.15 3.13
CA CYS A 20 -13.95 5.92 4.36
C CYS A 20 -14.66 6.47 5.60
N ILE A 21 -15.32 7.62 5.49
CA ILE A 21 -16.13 8.20 6.57
C ILE A 21 -17.36 7.33 6.88
N ALA A 22 -18.05 6.79 5.87
CA ALA A 22 -19.22 5.95 6.07
C ALA A 22 -18.86 4.59 6.68
N ILE A 23 -17.75 3.99 6.23
CA ILE A 23 -17.26 2.72 6.74
C ILE A 23 -16.85 2.84 8.21
N ARG A 24 -16.41 4.01 8.68
CA ARG A 24 -16.06 4.24 10.10
C ARG A 24 -17.19 3.93 11.09
N ASN A 25 -18.45 4.15 10.71
CA ASN A 25 -19.56 3.79 11.60
C ASN A 25 -19.81 2.28 11.64
N LEU A 26 -19.43 1.58 10.57
CA LEU A 26 -19.51 0.13 10.46
C LEU A 26 -18.27 -0.57 11.04
N SER A 27 -17.13 0.11 11.10
CA SER A 27 -15.84 -0.43 11.54
C SER A 27 -15.88 -1.04 12.94
N MET A 28 -16.81 -0.57 13.78
CA MET A 28 -17.03 -1.08 15.13
C MET A 28 -17.61 -2.49 15.17
N TYR A 29 -18.15 -3.02 14.07
CA TYR A 29 -18.83 -4.31 14.03
C TYR A 29 -18.27 -5.28 12.97
N LEU A 30 -17.52 -4.76 12.00
CA LEU A 30 -16.98 -5.56 10.91
C LEU A 30 -15.88 -6.51 11.43
N ARG A 31 -15.98 -7.77 11.00
CA ARG A 31 -14.93 -8.79 11.16
C ARG A 31 -14.17 -9.03 9.86
N ASP A 32 -14.88 -8.96 8.75
CA ASP A 32 -14.34 -9.17 7.42
C ASP A 32 -14.65 -7.95 6.57
N LEU A 33 -13.62 -7.36 5.97
CA LEU A 33 -13.76 -6.25 5.03
C LEU A 33 -13.00 -6.57 3.75
N ARG A 34 -13.72 -6.50 2.62
CA ARG A 34 -13.20 -6.70 1.27
C ARG A 34 -13.55 -5.49 0.42
N LEU A 35 -12.53 -4.76 -0.04
CA LEU A 35 -12.67 -3.60 -0.93
C LEU A 35 -11.89 -3.90 -2.22
N GLU A 36 -12.54 -3.75 -3.37
CA GLU A 36 -11.97 -4.06 -4.69
C GLU A 36 -12.20 -2.91 -5.66
N ASP A 37 -11.20 -2.62 -6.49
CA ASP A 37 -11.24 -1.57 -7.52
C ASP A 37 -11.61 -0.20 -6.93
N LEU A 38 -11.13 0.09 -5.71
CA LEU A 38 -11.38 1.35 -5.02
C LEU A 38 -10.09 2.16 -4.85
N ARG A 39 -10.25 3.48 -4.86
CA ARG A 39 -9.23 4.42 -4.39
C ARG A 39 -9.36 4.54 -2.89
N VAL A 40 -8.29 4.20 -2.18
CA VAL A 40 -8.30 4.23 -0.72
C VAL A 40 -7.34 5.28 -0.20
N SER A 41 -7.86 6.16 0.63
CA SER A 41 -7.06 7.11 1.39
C SER A 41 -6.37 6.41 2.58
N PRO A 42 -5.15 6.82 2.96
CA PRO A 42 -4.54 6.42 4.23
C PRO A 42 -5.45 6.64 5.46
N GLU A 43 -6.44 7.53 5.34
CA GLU A 43 -7.45 7.78 6.38
C GLU A 43 -8.35 6.57 6.68
N LEU A 44 -8.40 5.54 5.84
CA LEU A 44 -9.05 4.27 6.18
C LEU A 44 -8.44 3.66 7.47
N PHE A 45 -7.14 3.87 7.67
CA PHE A 45 -6.34 3.36 8.77
C PHE A 45 -6.15 4.39 9.90
N TRP A 46 -7.05 5.38 9.99
CA TRP A 46 -7.04 6.44 10.99
C TRP A 46 -6.65 5.99 12.42
N PRO A 47 -5.99 6.84 13.26
CA PRO A 47 -5.68 8.26 13.07
C PRO A 47 -4.30 8.54 12.49
N THR A 48 -4.21 9.64 11.73
CA THR A 48 -2.92 10.24 11.34
C THR A 48 -2.16 10.71 12.59
N VAL A 49 -0.82 10.67 12.52
CA VAL A 49 0.10 11.04 13.62
C VAL A 49 -0.21 12.44 14.17
N GLU A 50 -0.60 13.39 13.32
CA GLU A 50 -0.97 14.75 13.74
C GLU A 50 -2.23 14.77 14.62
N GLN A 51 -3.16 13.85 14.39
CA GLN A 51 -4.44 13.80 15.11
C GLN A 51 -4.35 13.01 16.40
N GLN A 52 -3.43 12.03 16.47
CA GLN A 52 -2.97 11.48 17.76
C GLN A 52 -2.18 12.52 18.57
N ARG A 53 -1.32 13.33 17.93
CA ARG A 53 -0.55 14.40 18.62
C ARG A 53 -1.42 15.55 19.12
N GLN A 54 -2.57 15.79 18.50
CA GLN A 54 -3.54 16.81 18.90
C GLN A 54 -4.53 16.32 19.97
N GLN A 55 -4.54 15.02 20.31
CA GLN A 55 -5.33 14.54 21.44
C GLN A 55 -4.66 14.98 22.76
N PRO A 56 -5.40 15.61 23.69
CA PRO A 56 -4.85 15.97 24.99
C PRO A 56 -4.39 14.71 25.73
N ALA A 57 -3.19 14.75 26.31
CA ALA A 57 -2.57 13.64 27.06
C ALA A 57 -3.40 13.12 28.26
N SER A 58 -4.52 13.76 28.56
CA SER A 58 -5.49 13.45 29.61
C SER A 58 -6.85 12.94 29.08
N GLY A 59 -6.98 12.70 27.77
CA GLY A 59 -8.17 12.10 27.16
C GLY A 59 -8.23 10.58 27.30
N PRO A 60 -9.42 9.96 27.14
CA PRO A 60 -9.56 8.51 27.18
C PRO A 60 -8.63 7.85 26.16
N THR A 61 -8.07 6.71 26.54
CA THR A 61 -7.22 5.84 25.72
C THR A 61 -7.78 5.75 24.29
N PRO A 62 -6.96 5.92 23.23
CA PRO A 62 -7.46 5.92 21.86
C PRO A 62 -8.23 4.62 21.61
N GLN A 63 -9.52 4.76 21.33
CA GLN A 63 -10.41 3.62 21.10
C GLN A 63 -9.96 2.89 19.83
N PRO A 64 -9.87 1.55 19.84
CA PRO A 64 -9.55 0.80 18.62
C PRO A 64 -10.60 1.10 17.55
N LEU A 65 -10.13 1.39 16.34
CA LEU A 65 -10.99 1.79 15.22
C LEU A 65 -11.66 0.61 14.54
N TRP A 66 -10.99 -0.53 14.58
CA TRP A 66 -11.43 -1.79 13.99
C TRP A 66 -11.38 -2.86 15.07
N PRO A 67 -12.15 -2.70 16.16
CA PRO A 67 -12.04 -3.55 17.35
C PRO A 67 -12.34 -5.02 17.09
N HIS A 68 -13.05 -5.31 16.00
CA HIS A 68 -13.52 -6.64 15.64
C HIS A 68 -12.99 -7.15 14.31
N LEU A 69 -12.22 -6.35 13.56
CA LEU A 69 -11.73 -6.74 12.26
C LEU A 69 -10.68 -7.84 12.41
N GLU A 70 -10.95 -8.97 11.76
CA GLU A 70 -10.16 -10.20 11.75
C GLU A 70 -9.49 -10.38 10.37
N THR A 71 -10.20 -10.05 9.28
CA THR A 71 -9.71 -10.18 7.90
C THR A 71 -9.90 -8.88 7.11
N LEU A 72 -8.85 -8.44 6.42
CA LEU A 72 -8.88 -7.25 5.55
C LEU A 72 -8.29 -7.55 4.17
N TYR A 73 -9.12 -7.50 3.13
CA TYR A 73 -8.69 -7.62 1.74
C TYR A 73 -8.88 -6.30 0.99
N LEU A 74 -7.82 -5.81 0.38
CA LEU A 74 -7.78 -4.53 -0.32
C LEU A 74 -7.15 -4.72 -1.70
N ASN A 75 -7.94 -4.61 -2.76
CA ASN A 75 -7.45 -4.53 -4.13
C ASN A 75 -7.73 -3.12 -4.65
N PHE A 76 -6.68 -2.36 -4.94
CA PHE A 76 -6.81 -0.95 -5.29
C PHE A 76 -6.70 -0.68 -6.79
N GLU A 77 -7.34 0.41 -7.20
CA GLU A 77 -6.97 1.05 -8.46
C GLU A 77 -5.46 1.43 -8.46
N PRO A 78 -4.80 1.50 -9.63
CA PRO A 78 -3.38 1.88 -9.74
C PRO A 78 -3.13 3.38 -9.52
N VAL A 79 -4.01 4.05 -8.79
CA VAL A 79 -3.97 5.47 -8.45
C VAL A 79 -4.21 5.68 -6.96
N ASP A 80 -3.64 6.75 -6.42
CA ASP A 80 -3.90 7.21 -5.07
C ASP A 80 -5.33 7.78 -4.91
N SER A 81 -5.70 8.13 -3.68
CA SER A 81 -6.99 8.77 -3.37
C SER A 81 -7.22 10.10 -4.10
N TYR A 82 -6.17 10.73 -4.63
CA TYR A 82 -6.24 11.94 -5.45
C TYR A 82 -6.24 11.67 -6.95
N GLY A 83 -6.29 10.40 -7.38
CA GLY A 83 -6.29 9.99 -8.78
C GLY A 83 -4.91 10.07 -9.45
N ARG A 84 -3.81 10.13 -8.69
CA ARG A 84 -2.44 10.13 -9.22
C ARG A 84 -1.92 8.71 -9.30
N PHE A 85 -1.38 8.32 -10.46
CA PHE A 85 -0.79 6.99 -10.64
C PHE A 85 0.37 6.73 -9.68
N TYR A 86 0.45 5.51 -9.16
CA TYR A 86 1.56 5.06 -8.31
C TYR A 86 2.87 4.84 -9.09
N ALA A 87 2.78 4.67 -10.41
CA ALA A 87 3.94 4.49 -11.28
C ALA A 87 3.75 5.22 -12.62
N ASP A 88 4.87 5.68 -13.17
CA ASP A 88 4.94 6.24 -14.52
C ASP A 88 5.35 5.18 -15.52
N PRO A 89 4.74 5.11 -16.71
CA PRO A 89 5.34 4.38 -17.81
C PRO A 89 6.78 4.78 -18.08
N ILE A 90 7.64 3.82 -18.44
CA ILE A 90 8.99 4.18 -18.90
C ILE A 90 8.94 4.90 -20.27
N PRO A 91 9.81 5.90 -20.53
CA PRO A 91 9.81 6.64 -21.79
C PRO A 91 9.93 5.77 -23.05
N GLU A 92 10.74 4.72 -22.99
CA GLU A 92 10.97 3.80 -24.11
C GLU A 92 9.71 3.02 -24.48
N GLU A 93 8.90 2.67 -23.49
CA GLU A 93 7.65 1.94 -23.71
C GLU A 93 6.53 2.84 -24.21
N LEU A 94 6.50 4.09 -23.74
CA LEU A 94 5.64 5.11 -24.33
C LEU A 94 5.98 5.33 -25.82
N ALA A 95 7.26 5.44 -26.15
CA ALA A 95 7.71 5.59 -27.53
C ALA A 95 7.35 4.37 -28.38
N TYR A 96 7.57 3.16 -27.86
CA TYR A 96 7.21 1.91 -28.53
C TYR A 96 5.70 1.82 -28.80
N ASN A 97 4.86 2.02 -27.78
CA ASN A 97 3.40 1.95 -27.93
C ASN A 97 2.88 3.02 -28.89
N ALA A 98 3.45 4.23 -28.86
CA ALA A 98 3.10 5.28 -29.81
C ALA A 98 3.43 4.87 -31.27
N THR A 99 4.56 4.19 -31.52
CA THR A 99 4.88 3.69 -32.87
C THR A 99 3.99 2.54 -33.33
N GLN A 100 3.47 1.75 -32.39
CA GLN A 100 2.63 0.58 -32.67
C GLN A 100 1.12 0.90 -32.62
N ASN A 101 0.74 2.14 -32.30
CA ASN A 101 -0.63 2.57 -32.05
C ASN A 101 -1.34 1.68 -31.00
N THR A 102 -0.59 1.19 -30.02
CA THR A 102 -1.08 0.33 -28.94
C THR A 102 -1.63 1.18 -27.81
N PRO A 103 -2.75 0.79 -27.16
CA PRO A 103 -3.31 1.55 -26.04
C PRO A 103 -2.32 1.70 -24.87
N VAL A 104 -2.44 2.81 -24.12
CA VAL A 104 -1.60 3.10 -22.93
C VAL A 104 -1.81 2.04 -21.84
N GLU A 105 -2.97 1.39 -21.83
CA GLU A 105 -3.31 0.30 -20.92
C GLU A 105 -2.44 -0.95 -21.15
N SER A 106 -1.78 -1.08 -22.31
CA SER A 106 -0.89 -2.20 -22.61
C SER A 106 0.54 -2.00 -22.10
N ILE A 107 0.81 -0.94 -21.33
CA ILE A 107 2.12 -0.67 -20.75
C ILE A 107 2.44 -1.73 -19.70
N LYS A 108 3.54 -2.44 -19.95
CA LYS A 108 4.07 -3.52 -19.14
C LYS A 108 5.16 -3.05 -18.20
N ARG A 109 5.88 -1.96 -18.49
CA ARG A 109 6.96 -1.45 -17.61
C ARG A 109 6.66 -0.04 -17.15
N ALA A 110 6.84 0.15 -15.85
CA ALA A 110 6.72 1.44 -15.20
C ALA A 110 7.87 1.71 -14.22
N LEU A 111 7.93 2.94 -13.74
CA LEU A 111 8.82 3.42 -12.69
C LEU A 111 7.95 3.88 -11.51
N PRO A 112 8.12 3.29 -10.32
CA PRO A 112 7.35 3.69 -9.16
C PRO A 112 7.61 5.15 -8.80
N ARG A 113 6.54 5.88 -8.53
CA ARG A 113 6.59 7.23 -8.00
C ARG A 113 6.67 7.17 -6.48
N ARG A 114 7.88 7.35 -5.94
CA ARG A 114 8.12 7.41 -4.49
C ARG A 114 7.23 8.43 -3.74
N GLN A 115 6.71 9.44 -4.44
CA GLN A 115 5.93 10.54 -3.87
C GLN A 115 4.41 10.29 -3.90
N CYS A 116 3.92 9.23 -4.56
CA CYS A 116 2.49 9.05 -4.83
C CYS A 116 1.73 8.26 -3.75
N GLY A 117 1.92 8.59 -2.47
CA GLY A 117 1.04 8.11 -1.40
C GLY A 117 1.12 6.62 -1.03
N LEU A 118 1.73 5.75 -1.85
CA LEU A 118 1.82 4.32 -1.55
C LEU A 118 2.50 4.05 -0.21
N HIS A 119 3.68 4.63 0.03
CA HIS A 119 4.35 4.52 1.33
C HIS A 119 3.50 5.07 2.49
N GLN A 120 2.74 6.15 2.25
CA GLN A 120 1.86 6.72 3.27
C GLN A 120 0.72 5.77 3.61
N LEU A 121 0.16 5.08 2.61
CA LEU A 121 -0.88 4.07 2.77
C LEU A 121 -0.35 2.86 3.55
N ILE A 122 0.79 2.30 3.14
CA ILE A 122 1.41 1.15 3.81
C ILE A 122 1.83 1.50 5.24
N ALA A 123 2.38 2.70 5.47
CA ALA A 123 2.72 3.15 6.81
C ALA A 123 1.49 3.43 7.68
N ALA A 124 0.39 3.91 7.09
CA ALA A 124 -0.87 4.08 7.83
C ALA A 124 -1.44 2.73 8.26
N ALA A 125 -1.44 1.72 7.38
CA ALA A 125 -1.82 0.35 7.72
C ALA A 125 -0.96 -0.22 8.86
N GLY A 126 0.37 -0.12 8.74
CA GLY A 126 1.31 -0.55 9.77
C GLY A 126 1.03 0.08 11.12
N ARG A 127 0.85 1.42 11.17
CA ARG A 127 0.53 2.13 12.41
C ARG A 127 -0.81 1.69 13.00
N ALA A 128 -1.85 1.57 12.19
CA ALA A 128 -3.17 1.14 12.66
C ALA A 128 -3.13 -0.26 13.27
N ILE A 129 -2.37 -1.17 12.65
CA ILE A 129 -2.17 -2.51 13.16
C ILE A 129 -1.32 -2.41 14.43
N PHE A 130 -0.08 -1.95 14.35
CA PHE A 130 0.90 -2.04 15.43
C PHE A 130 0.50 -1.22 16.67
N GLN A 131 -0.17 -0.08 16.52
CA GLN A 131 -0.60 0.77 17.65
C GLN A 131 -1.94 0.36 18.27
N GLY A 132 -2.48 -0.81 17.88
CA GLY A 132 -3.68 -1.38 18.51
C GLY A 132 -5.01 -0.86 17.96
N GLY A 133 -5.01 -0.19 16.82
CA GLY A 133 -6.23 0.20 16.10
C GLY A 133 -7.00 -1.00 15.54
N MET A 134 -6.31 -2.11 15.27
CA MET A 134 -6.86 -3.36 14.74
C MET A 134 -6.44 -4.57 15.60
N PRO A 135 -6.93 -4.67 16.86
CA PRO A 135 -6.38 -5.62 17.83
C PRO A 135 -6.67 -7.09 17.53
N ARG A 136 -7.62 -7.39 16.65
CA ARG A 136 -8.03 -8.75 16.27
C ARG A 136 -7.63 -9.15 14.86
N LEU A 137 -6.92 -8.28 14.14
CA LEU A 137 -6.56 -8.55 12.75
C LEU A 137 -5.61 -9.74 12.71
N GLN A 138 -6.03 -10.79 12.01
CA GLN A 138 -5.28 -12.01 11.78
C GLN A 138 -4.70 -12.04 10.37
N MET A 139 -5.44 -11.52 9.39
CA MET A 139 -5.03 -11.55 7.99
C MET A 139 -5.27 -10.21 7.32
N MET A 140 -4.27 -9.72 6.59
CA MET A 140 -4.46 -8.63 5.66
C MET A 140 -3.72 -8.89 4.35
N LEU A 141 -4.44 -8.71 3.25
CA LEU A 141 -3.89 -8.75 1.91
C LEU A 141 -4.19 -7.43 1.21
N LEU A 142 -3.16 -6.78 0.72
CA LEU A 142 -3.24 -5.55 -0.07
C LEU A 142 -2.55 -5.80 -1.42
N GLU A 143 -3.30 -5.55 -2.49
CA GLU A 143 -2.87 -5.79 -3.86
C GLU A 143 -3.06 -4.53 -4.71
N ILE A 144 -2.06 -4.25 -5.55
CA ILE A 144 -2.14 -3.22 -6.60
C ILE A 144 -1.56 -3.86 -7.86
N GLU A 145 -2.39 -4.03 -8.89
CA GLU A 145 -1.94 -4.54 -10.18
C GLU A 145 -2.46 -3.64 -11.30
N ALA A 146 -1.58 -2.82 -11.87
CA ALA A 146 -1.82 -2.25 -13.20
C ALA A 146 -0.59 -1.55 -13.79
N ARG A 147 -0.61 -1.40 -15.12
CA ARG A 147 0.33 -0.57 -15.89
C ARG A 147 1.80 -0.89 -15.61
N GLY A 148 2.12 -2.17 -15.46
CA GLY A 148 3.48 -2.60 -15.15
C GLY A 148 3.93 -2.37 -13.71
N LEU A 149 3.01 -2.01 -12.81
CA LEU A 149 3.19 -2.08 -11.36
C LEU A 149 2.36 -3.24 -10.81
N GLN A 150 3.02 -4.13 -10.10
CA GLN A 150 2.44 -5.20 -9.30
C GLN A 150 3.01 -5.08 -7.90
N VAL A 151 2.15 -4.94 -6.90
CA VAL A 151 2.51 -4.84 -5.50
C VAL A 151 1.59 -5.74 -4.71
N MET A 152 2.16 -6.47 -3.77
CA MET A 152 1.44 -7.28 -2.80
C MET A 152 2.04 -7.06 -1.42
N LEU A 153 1.17 -6.82 -0.45
CA LEU A 153 1.48 -6.88 0.97
C LEU A 153 0.61 -7.95 1.59
N ASN A 154 1.23 -8.98 2.16
CA ASN A 154 0.56 -9.97 2.96
C ASN A 154 1.00 -9.82 4.43
N PHE A 155 0.03 -9.84 5.33
CA PHE A 155 0.22 -9.83 6.77
C PHE A 155 -0.59 -10.98 7.37
N ASP A 156 0.09 -11.79 8.17
CA ASP A 156 -0.50 -12.89 8.92
C ASP A 156 -0.07 -12.76 10.39
N GLY A 157 -1.04 -12.64 11.29
CA GLY A 157 -0.80 -12.40 12.71
C GLY A 157 -1.50 -13.40 13.62
N ASP A 158 -0.78 -13.87 14.63
CA ASP A 158 -1.35 -14.61 15.75
C ASP A 158 -2.07 -13.67 16.73
N GLU A 159 -2.87 -14.22 17.65
CA GLU A 159 -3.51 -13.45 18.71
C GLU A 159 -2.51 -12.66 19.57
N ARG A 160 -2.80 -11.36 19.76
CA ARG A 160 -1.99 -10.45 20.59
C ARG A 160 -2.13 -10.79 22.07
N GLY A 161 -1.01 -10.81 22.78
CA GLY A 161 -0.97 -10.89 24.25
C GLY A 161 -0.54 -12.24 24.84
N ASN A 162 -0.39 -13.30 24.03
CA ASN A 162 0.05 -14.62 24.49
C ASN A 162 1.45 -15.02 23.95
N GLY A 163 2.31 -14.05 23.65
CA GLY A 163 3.59 -14.32 22.99
C GLY A 163 3.44 -14.72 21.52
N GLY A 164 2.31 -14.36 20.89
CA GLY A 164 2.08 -14.55 19.47
C GLY A 164 3.04 -13.71 18.62
N ASN A 165 3.20 -14.11 17.38
CA ASN A 165 4.02 -13.41 16.40
C ASN A 165 3.17 -12.96 15.22
N PHE A 166 3.80 -12.20 14.31
CA PHE A 166 3.26 -11.95 13.00
C PHE A 166 4.33 -12.17 11.93
N ARG A 167 3.85 -12.43 10.72
CA ARG A 167 4.62 -12.46 9.49
C ARG A 167 4.14 -11.34 8.58
N LEU A 168 5.09 -10.71 7.91
CA LEU A 168 4.85 -9.65 6.94
C LEU A 168 5.65 -9.94 5.68
N GLU A 169 4.99 -9.93 4.54
CA GLU A 169 5.60 -10.18 3.24
C GLU A 169 5.19 -9.07 2.28
N TRP A 170 6.20 -8.39 1.73
CA TRP A 170 6.04 -7.41 0.69
C TRP A 170 6.71 -7.89 -0.58
N LEU A 171 6.00 -7.76 -1.69
CA LEU A 171 6.46 -8.10 -3.02
C LEU A 171 6.12 -6.95 -3.96
N SER A 172 7.07 -6.52 -4.77
CA SER A 172 6.87 -5.44 -5.72
C SER A 172 7.64 -5.65 -7.01
N GLN A 173 6.97 -5.34 -8.12
CA GLN A 173 7.53 -5.38 -9.47
C GLN A 173 6.94 -4.20 -10.26
N PRO A 174 7.75 -3.23 -10.71
CA PRO A 174 9.17 -3.04 -10.42
C PRO A 174 9.47 -2.80 -8.93
N PRO A 175 10.75 -2.75 -8.52
CA PRO A 175 11.14 -2.60 -7.13
C PRO A 175 10.57 -1.34 -6.45
N VAL A 176 9.79 -1.53 -5.40
CA VAL A 176 9.33 -0.48 -4.48
C VAL A 176 9.94 -0.76 -3.11
N VAL A 177 11.10 -0.16 -2.87
CA VAL A 177 11.85 -0.34 -1.63
C VAL A 177 11.19 0.42 -0.49
N TRP A 178 10.96 -0.26 0.64
CA TRP A 178 10.44 0.36 1.85
C TRP A 178 11.40 1.41 2.41
N THR A 179 10.83 2.39 3.09
CA THR A 179 11.59 3.43 3.81
C THR A 179 11.65 3.09 5.29
N ASP A 180 12.56 3.74 6.02
CA ASP A 180 12.64 3.62 7.48
C ASP A 180 11.31 3.98 8.15
N GLU A 181 10.57 4.97 7.62
CA GLU A 181 9.24 5.34 8.13
C GLU A 181 8.23 4.19 7.99
N VAL A 182 8.26 3.46 6.89
CA VAL A 182 7.39 2.31 6.69
C VAL A 182 7.76 1.22 7.68
N LEU A 183 9.05 0.88 7.84
CA LEU A 183 9.46 -0.13 8.82
C LEU A 183 9.09 0.25 10.25
N GLU A 184 9.33 1.51 10.64
CA GLU A 184 8.97 2.01 11.96
C GLU A 184 7.45 1.92 12.21
N ALA A 185 6.63 2.23 11.20
CA ALA A 185 5.18 2.08 11.29
C ALA A 185 4.74 0.65 11.60
N TRP A 186 5.50 -0.35 11.15
CA TRP A 186 5.27 -1.77 11.42
C TRP A 186 6.00 -2.30 12.65
N GLY A 187 6.72 -1.43 13.39
CA GLY A 187 7.51 -1.83 14.56
C GLY A 187 8.74 -2.67 14.21
N LEU A 188 9.20 -2.58 12.95
CA LEU A 188 10.32 -3.35 12.40
C LEU A 188 11.61 -2.52 12.36
N ASP A 189 12.72 -3.25 12.27
CA ASP A 189 14.04 -2.74 11.90
C ASP A 189 14.57 -3.59 10.74
N TRP A 190 15.44 -3.04 9.90
CA TRP A 190 16.01 -3.76 8.76
C TRP A 190 16.66 -5.11 9.14
N ARG A 191 17.17 -5.25 10.36
CA ARG A 191 17.77 -6.51 10.85
C ARG A 191 16.75 -7.62 11.12
N MET A 192 15.47 -7.28 11.18
CA MET A 192 14.35 -8.22 11.34
C MET A 192 13.82 -8.70 9.98
N CYS A 193 14.38 -8.20 8.88
CA CYS A 193 13.86 -8.41 7.54
C CYS A 193 14.88 -9.15 6.67
N GLU A 194 14.39 -10.14 5.93
CA GLU A 194 15.07 -10.72 4.79
C GLU A 194 14.66 -9.94 3.53
N VAL A 195 15.65 -9.41 2.80
CA VAL A 195 15.41 -8.62 1.58
C VAL A 195 15.89 -9.42 0.37
N GLY A 196 15.00 -9.61 -0.59
CA GLY A 196 15.29 -10.23 -1.88
C GLY A 196 15.26 -9.20 -3.01
N GLU A 197 16.26 -9.24 -3.88
CA GLU A 197 16.27 -8.46 -5.12
C GLU A 197 16.49 -9.40 -6.30
N GLU A 198 15.49 -9.55 -7.16
CA GLU A 198 15.69 -10.17 -8.47
C GLU A 198 16.01 -9.08 -9.48
N GLY A 199 17.18 -9.17 -10.12
CA GLY A 199 17.59 -8.24 -11.17
C GLY A 199 16.87 -8.47 -12.50
N TRP A 200 17.07 -7.55 -13.43
CA TRP A 200 16.60 -7.71 -14.81
C TRP A 200 17.30 -8.89 -15.48
N VAL A 201 16.52 -9.83 -16.02
CA VAL A 201 17.05 -10.81 -16.97
C VAL A 201 16.75 -10.31 -18.37
N ILE A 202 17.79 -9.93 -19.11
CA ILE A 202 17.71 -9.59 -20.53
C ILE A 202 18.26 -10.78 -21.31
N GLU A 203 17.39 -11.51 -22.01
CA GLU A 203 17.81 -12.53 -22.98
C GLU A 203 17.60 -11.96 -24.39
N GLU A 204 18.65 -11.99 -25.22
CA GLU A 204 18.59 -11.59 -26.63
C GLU A 204 18.00 -10.17 -26.88
N GLY A 205 18.26 -9.23 -25.96
CA GLY A 205 17.72 -7.86 -26.05
C GLY A 205 16.25 -7.73 -25.65
N THR A 206 15.62 -8.83 -25.19
CA THR A 206 14.28 -8.87 -24.63
C THR A 206 14.38 -9.00 -23.12
N VAL A 207 13.65 -8.16 -22.38
CA VAL A 207 13.50 -8.33 -20.93
C VAL A 207 12.62 -9.55 -20.69
N VAL A 208 13.19 -10.61 -20.09
CA VAL A 208 12.50 -11.88 -19.77
C VAL A 208 12.00 -11.90 -18.34
N LYS A 209 12.66 -11.18 -17.41
CA LYS A 209 12.16 -10.92 -16.06
C LYS A 209 12.28 -9.44 -15.72
N GLN A 210 11.20 -8.85 -15.21
CA GLN A 210 11.26 -7.54 -14.59
C GLN A 210 11.90 -7.65 -13.22
N ALA A 211 12.66 -6.62 -12.83
CA ALA A 211 13.24 -6.60 -11.49
C ALA A 211 12.13 -6.68 -10.44
N ALA A 212 12.29 -7.56 -9.46
CA ALA A 212 11.37 -7.72 -8.35
C ALA A 212 12.11 -7.42 -7.05
N TRP A 213 11.39 -6.84 -6.10
CA TRP A 213 11.91 -6.58 -4.75
C TRP A 213 10.96 -7.16 -3.73
N SER A 214 11.52 -7.93 -2.80
CA SER A 214 10.78 -8.54 -1.71
C SER A 214 11.37 -8.16 -0.36
N LEU A 215 10.50 -8.09 0.63
CA LEU A 215 10.85 -7.98 2.03
C LEU A 215 9.98 -8.95 2.82
N VAL A 216 10.62 -9.79 3.62
CA VAL A 216 9.94 -10.72 4.53
C VAL A 216 10.42 -10.45 5.95
N ALA A 217 9.49 -10.21 6.86
CA ALA A 217 9.74 -10.22 8.30
C ALA A 217 8.97 -11.41 8.88
N ASP A 218 9.68 -12.42 9.35
CA ASP A 218 9.07 -13.67 9.83
C ASP A 218 9.14 -13.76 11.36
N LEU A 219 8.09 -14.34 11.95
CA LEU A 219 7.94 -14.56 13.39
C LEU A 219 8.29 -13.34 14.27
N VAL A 220 7.82 -12.15 13.88
CA VAL A 220 8.05 -10.92 14.63
C VAL A 220 7.14 -10.89 15.86
N PRO A 221 7.68 -10.77 17.08
CA PRO A 221 6.85 -10.75 18.28
C PRO A 221 6.02 -9.47 18.37
N TRP A 222 4.78 -9.61 18.84
CA TRP A 222 3.98 -8.46 19.26
C TRP A 222 4.67 -7.72 20.41
N ARG A 223 4.71 -6.38 20.35
CA ARG A 223 5.24 -5.53 21.43
C ARG A 223 4.14 -5.02 22.36
#